data_AF-A0AAW9EDS5-F1
#
_entry.id   AF-A0AAW9EDS5-F1
#
_cell.length_a   1.000
_cell.length_b   1.000
_cell.length_c   1.000
_cell.angle_alpha   90.00
_cell.angle_beta   90.00
_cell.angle_gamma   90.00
#
_symmetry.space_group_name_H-M   'P 1'
#
loop_
_entity.id
_entity.type
_entity.pdbx_description
1 polymer ?
#
loop_
_entity_poly.entity_id
_entity_poly.type
_entity_poly.pdbx_seq_one_letter_code
_entity_poly.pdbx_strand_id
1 'polypeptide(L)'
;YPEYVKTFARSGSRFAVVTPELTASGLDNLDSLIQPYIKAEPGNGGVYRIFELQTANITDSRYLDGLNLVLNATEAGSVQIGTPIYYRGLEVGAVTGLELGNMSDRVLILSL
;
A
#
# COMPACT_ATOMS: atom_id res chain seq x y z
N TYR A 1 11.65 17.91 -14.57
CA TYR A 1 12.56 17.37 -13.54
C TYR A 1 13.23 16.08 -14.02
N PRO A 2 14.29 16.18 -14.86
CA PRO A 2 15.05 15.03 -15.36
C PRO A 2 15.73 14.20 -14.25
N GLU A 3 16.00 14.80 -13.10
CA GLU A 3 16.68 14.21 -11.94
C GLU A 3 15.92 13.01 -11.35
N TYR A 4 14.60 12.95 -11.48
CA TYR A 4 13.77 11.87 -10.92
C TYR A 4 13.62 10.65 -11.84
N VAL A 5 14.03 10.75 -13.11
CA VAL A 5 13.82 9.69 -14.10
C VAL A 5 14.52 8.40 -13.66
N LYS A 6 15.75 8.49 -13.14
CA LYS A 6 16.51 7.31 -12.70
C LYS A 6 15.92 6.63 -11.47
N THR A 7 15.10 7.33 -10.70
CA THR A 7 14.51 6.88 -9.44
C THR A 7 13.16 6.21 -9.68
N PHE A 8 12.30 6.81 -10.50
CA PHE A 8 10.91 6.35 -10.66
C PHE A 8 10.58 5.69 -12.01
N ALA A 9 11.40 5.85 -13.06
CA ALA A 9 11.21 5.14 -14.32
C ALA A 9 11.76 3.70 -14.24
N ARG A 10 11.34 2.97 -13.20
CA ARG A 10 11.78 1.61 -12.88
C ARG A 10 10.60 0.69 -12.63
N SER A 11 10.70 -0.55 -13.09
CA SER A 11 9.72 -1.58 -12.78
C SER A 11 9.60 -1.76 -11.27
N GLY A 12 8.37 -1.94 -10.80
CA GLY A 12 8.03 -1.94 -9.37
C GLY A 12 7.77 -0.57 -8.76
N SER A 13 7.97 0.54 -9.49
CA SER A 13 7.55 1.86 -9.00
C SER A 13 6.04 1.93 -8.94
N ARG A 14 5.50 2.52 -7.88
CA ARG A 14 4.06 2.60 -7.60
C ARG A 14 3.62 4.05 -7.61
N PHE A 15 2.43 4.27 -8.17
CA PHE A 15 1.81 5.58 -8.25
C PHE A 15 0.38 5.45 -7.76
N ALA A 16 -0.03 6.28 -6.80
CA ALA A 16 -1.39 6.26 -6.27
C ALA A 16 -1.95 7.68 -6.15
N VAL A 17 -3.25 7.81 -6.37
CA VAL A 17 -3.97 9.05 -6.07
C VAL A 17 -4.11 9.14 -4.56
N VAL A 18 -3.72 10.28 -3.98
CA VAL A 18 -3.88 10.51 -2.55
C VAL A 18 -5.23 11.18 -2.28
N THR A 19 -6.07 10.50 -1.52
CA THR A 19 -7.37 11.02 -1.05
C THR A 19 -7.31 11.30 0.46
N PRO A 20 -8.12 12.26 0.94
CA PRO A 20 -8.16 12.56 2.37
C PRO A 20 -8.73 11.38 3.13
N GLU A 21 -8.14 11.06 4.29
CA GLU A 21 -8.50 9.90 5.08
C GLU A 21 -8.94 10.30 6.48
N LEU A 22 -10.13 9.82 6.87
CA LEU A 22 -10.72 10.01 8.18
C LEU A 22 -10.85 8.64 8.85
N THR A 23 -10.07 8.40 9.90
CA THR A 23 -10.17 7.18 10.71
C THR A 23 -10.52 7.53 12.14
N ALA A 24 -10.93 6.54 12.94
CA ALA A 24 -11.11 6.72 14.38
C ALA A 24 -9.81 7.13 15.10
N SER A 25 -8.65 6.85 14.48
CA SER A 25 -7.32 7.12 15.00
C SER A 25 -6.82 8.52 14.65
N GLY A 26 -7.38 9.19 13.64
CA GLY A 26 -6.90 10.50 13.20
C GLY A 26 -7.32 10.88 11.78
N LEU A 27 -6.72 11.99 11.32
CA LEU A 27 -6.95 12.61 10.02
C LEU A 27 -5.63 12.63 9.25
N ASP A 28 -5.63 12.11 8.02
CA ASP A 28 -4.45 12.10 7.14
C ASP A 28 -4.76 12.71 5.77
N ASN A 29 -3.73 13.28 5.13
CA ASN A 29 -3.78 13.85 3.77
C ASN A 29 -4.90 14.89 3.54
N LEU A 30 -5.25 15.69 4.54
CA LEU A 30 -6.33 16.68 4.44
C LEU A 30 -6.04 17.79 3.40
N ASP A 31 -4.78 18.06 3.11
CA ASP A 31 -4.35 18.98 2.07
C ASP A 31 -4.82 18.54 0.68
N SER A 32 -5.02 17.24 0.46
CA SER A 32 -5.51 16.70 -0.81
C SER A 32 -6.99 17.04 -1.10
N LEU A 33 -7.76 17.51 -0.09
CA LEU A 33 -9.10 18.09 -0.29
C LEU A 33 -9.06 19.37 -1.14
N ILE A 34 -7.98 20.15 -1.01
CA ILE A 34 -7.82 21.42 -1.71
C ILE A 34 -7.13 21.18 -3.05
N GLN A 35 -6.10 20.34 -3.05
CA GLN A 35 -5.32 20.04 -4.26
C GLN A 35 -4.93 18.55 -4.30
N PRO A 36 -5.58 17.73 -5.16
CA PRO A 36 -5.22 16.33 -5.29
C PRO A 36 -3.82 16.17 -5.90
N TYR A 37 -3.10 15.15 -5.44
CA TYR A 37 -1.76 14.81 -5.93
C TYR A 37 -1.57 13.30 -6.06
N ILE A 38 -0.50 12.91 -6.76
CA ILE A 38 -0.08 11.51 -6.90
C ILE A 38 1.12 11.27 -6.00
N LYS A 39 1.02 10.28 -5.12
CA LYS A 39 2.18 9.75 -4.39
C LYS A 39 2.93 8.81 -5.32
N ALA A 40 4.26 8.93 -5.35
CA ALA A 40 5.14 8.07 -6.12
C ALA A 40 6.09 7.36 -5.17
N GLU A 41 6.20 6.04 -5.29
CA GLU A 41 7.18 5.23 -4.58
C GLU A 41 8.13 4.55 -5.59
N PRO A 42 9.45 4.60 -5.35
CA PRO A 42 10.44 4.08 -6.28
C PRO A 42 10.46 2.55 -6.30
N GLY A 43 10.59 1.99 -7.50
CA GLY A 43 10.87 0.58 -7.71
C GLY A 43 12.35 0.29 -7.91
N ASN A 44 12.77 -0.92 -7.58
CA ASN A 44 14.16 -1.35 -7.74
C ASN A 44 14.43 -2.13 -9.05
N GLY A 45 13.41 -2.28 -9.92
CA GLY A 45 13.52 -3.03 -11.17
C GLY A 45 14.24 -2.29 -12.30
N GLY A 46 14.26 -2.93 -13.48
CA GLY A 46 14.81 -2.35 -14.72
C GLY A 46 14.01 -1.16 -15.25
N VAL A 47 14.51 -0.48 -16.28
CA VAL A 47 13.85 0.70 -16.86
C VAL A 47 12.44 0.38 -17.31
N TYR A 48 11.47 1.15 -16.84
CA TYR A 48 10.05 0.99 -17.14
C TYR A 48 9.36 2.35 -17.17
N ARG A 49 8.34 2.53 -18.01
CA ARG A 49 7.74 3.85 -18.27
C ARG A 49 6.22 3.88 -18.37
N ILE A 50 5.57 2.72 -18.27
CA ILE A 50 4.12 2.61 -18.33
C ILE A 50 3.70 2.10 -16.97
N PHE A 51 2.82 2.79 -16.26
CA PHE A 51 2.45 2.41 -14.90
C PHE A 51 0.93 2.40 -14.77
N GLU A 52 0.43 1.48 -13.96
CA GLU A 52 -0.95 1.49 -13.53
C GLU A 52 -1.10 2.40 -12.31
N LEU A 53 -2.18 3.18 -12.28
CA LEU A 53 -2.49 4.06 -11.17
C LEU A 53 -3.26 3.27 -10.11
N GLN A 54 -2.75 3.25 -8.89
CA GLN A 54 -3.37 2.55 -7.77
C GLN A 54 -4.38 3.44 -7.06
N THR A 55 -5.49 2.83 -6.66
CA THR A 55 -6.59 3.49 -5.92
C THR A 55 -6.41 3.40 -4.40
N ALA A 56 -5.56 2.50 -3.91
CA ALA A 56 -5.24 2.36 -2.50
C ALA A 56 -4.02 3.22 -2.16
N ASN A 57 -4.06 3.91 -1.01
CA ASN A 57 -2.91 4.61 -0.47
C ASN A 57 -1.74 3.62 -0.41
N ILE A 58 -0.62 3.99 -1.05
CA ILE A 58 0.57 3.13 -1.02
C ILE A 58 0.96 2.97 0.43
N THR A 59 0.82 1.73 0.92
CA THR A 59 0.97 1.36 2.32
C THR A 59 2.23 1.99 2.88
N ASP A 60 2.16 2.43 4.12
CA ASP A 60 3.21 3.17 4.80
C ASP A 60 4.60 2.61 4.50
N SER A 61 5.42 3.44 3.86
CA SER A 61 6.73 3.07 3.33
C SER A 61 7.67 2.52 4.42
N ARG A 62 7.32 2.72 5.70
CA ARG A 62 7.96 2.12 6.89
C ARG A 62 8.13 0.60 6.79
N TYR A 63 7.25 -0.10 6.06
CA TYR A 63 7.27 -1.56 6.00
C TYR A 63 7.85 -2.12 4.68
N LEU A 64 8.33 -1.28 3.76
CA LEU A 64 8.80 -1.73 2.43
C LEU A 64 9.97 -2.73 2.47
N ASP A 65 10.84 -2.65 3.48
CA ASP A 65 11.96 -3.59 3.70
C ASP A 65 11.60 -4.75 4.66
N GLY A 66 10.31 -4.89 5.00
CA GLY A 66 9.77 -5.87 5.94
C GLY A 66 9.59 -7.29 5.38
N LEU A 67 9.30 -8.24 6.28
CA LEU A 67 8.99 -9.61 5.90
C LEU A 67 7.58 -9.69 5.32
N ASN A 68 7.50 -9.98 4.02
CA ASN A 68 6.22 -10.20 3.36
C ASN A 68 5.60 -11.54 3.79
N LEU A 69 4.44 -11.50 4.43
CA LEU A 69 3.68 -12.70 4.79
C LEU A 69 2.30 -12.69 4.13
N VAL A 70 1.82 -13.90 3.78
CA VAL A 70 0.47 -14.14 3.29
C VAL A 70 -0.28 -14.97 4.32
N LEU A 71 -1.37 -14.42 4.86
CA LEU A 71 -2.23 -15.07 5.84
C LEU A 71 -3.50 -15.59 5.15
N ASN A 72 -3.91 -16.82 5.47
CA ASN A 72 -5.14 -17.40 4.97
C ASN A 72 -6.27 -17.23 5.98
N ALA A 73 -7.41 -16.70 5.52
CA ALA A 73 -8.63 -16.60 6.31
C ALA A 73 -9.84 -17.08 5.49
N THR A 74 -10.89 -17.54 6.15
CA THR A 74 -12.15 -17.92 5.48
C THR A 74 -12.92 -16.72 4.94
N GLU A 75 -12.72 -15.53 5.54
CA GLU A 75 -13.31 -14.25 5.13
C GLU A 75 -12.42 -13.08 5.56
N ALA A 76 -12.63 -11.89 5.00
CA ALA A 76 -11.85 -10.69 5.34
C ALA A 76 -12.28 -10.03 6.66
N GLY A 77 -13.56 -10.14 7.04
CA GLY A 77 -14.10 -9.45 8.20
C GLY A 77 -13.97 -7.92 8.09
N SER A 78 -13.46 -7.29 9.14
CA SER A 78 -13.19 -5.84 9.18
C SER A 78 -11.77 -5.45 8.71
N VAL A 79 -10.97 -6.42 8.27
CA VAL A 79 -9.61 -6.17 7.81
C VAL A 79 -9.67 -5.43 6.48
N GLN A 80 -8.92 -4.34 6.38
CA GLN A 80 -8.74 -3.53 5.19
C GLN A 80 -7.26 -3.22 4.97
N ILE A 81 -6.89 -2.79 3.77
CA ILE A 81 -5.56 -2.25 3.51
C ILE A 81 -5.29 -1.12 4.51
N GLY A 82 -4.11 -1.13 5.14
CA GLY A 82 -3.72 -0.21 6.20
C GLY A 82 -4.03 -0.68 7.63
N THR A 83 -4.76 -1.79 7.81
CA THR A 83 -5.02 -2.34 9.16
C THR A 83 -3.70 -2.66 9.87
N PRO A 84 -3.44 -2.14 11.08
CA PRO A 84 -2.17 -2.34 11.77
C PRO A 84 -2.03 -3.79 12.29
N ILE A 85 -0.81 -4.31 12.19
CA ILE A 85 -0.41 -5.61 12.74
C ILE A 85 0.34 -5.37 14.05
N TYR A 86 -0.10 -6.05 15.11
CA TYR A 86 0.48 -5.88 16.45
C TYR A 86 1.25 -7.11 16.91
N TYR A 87 2.39 -6.87 17.55
CA TYR A 87 3.07 -7.85 18.38
C TYR A 87 3.24 -7.30 19.79
N ARG A 88 2.65 -8.00 20.77
CA ARG A 88 2.66 -7.59 22.20
C ARG A 88 2.20 -6.14 22.43
N GLY A 89 1.23 -5.67 21.63
CA GLY A 89 0.66 -4.33 21.73
C GLY A 89 1.45 -3.22 21.01
N LEU A 90 2.56 -3.55 20.34
CA LEU A 90 3.30 -2.61 19.50
C LEU A 90 2.96 -2.85 18.02
N GLU A 91 2.70 -1.77 17.28
CA GLU A 91 2.52 -1.82 15.83
C GLU A 91 3.85 -2.22 15.18
N VAL A 92 3.84 -3.30 14.40
CA VAL A 92 5.02 -3.87 13.76
C VAL A 92 4.88 -4.05 12.26
N GLY A 93 3.69 -3.77 11.71
CA GLY A 93 3.36 -4.01 10.32
C GLY A 93 2.00 -3.47 9.94
N ALA A 94 1.63 -3.65 8.68
CA ALA A 94 0.30 -3.32 8.18
C ALA A 94 -0.16 -4.29 7.10
N VAL A 95 -1.48 -4.42 6.96
CA VAL A 95 -2.10 -5.12 5.83
C VAL A 95 -1.91 -4.30 4.57
N THR A 96 -1.42 -4.93 3.51
CA THR A 96 -1.04 -4.27 2.25
C THR A 96 -1.98 -4.63 1.11
N GLY A 97 -2.74 -5.71 1.24
CA GLY A 97 -3.64 -6.17 0.20
C GLY A 97 -4.56 -7.28 0.68
N LEU A 98 -5.65 -7.45 -0.07
CA LEU A 98 -6.62 -8.51 0.10
C LEU A 98 -6.90 -9.12 -1.26
N GLU A 99 -6.74 -10.42 -1.38
CA GLU A 99 -6.98 -11.18 -2.60
C GLU A 99 -7.86 -12.39 -2.32
N LEU A 100 -8.57 -12.88 -3.34
CA LEU A 100 -9.23 -14.18 -3.24
C LEU A 100 -8.23 -15.28 -3.55
N GLY A 101 -8.29 -16.38 -2.79
CA GLY A 101 -7.56 -17.59 -3.14
C GLY A 101 -7.99 -18.12 -4.51
N ASN A 102 -7.14 -18.91 -5.16
CA ASN A 102 -7.39 -19.38 -6.53
C ASN A 102 -8.73 -20.14 -6.71
N MET A 103 -9.23 -20.77 -5.65
CA MET A 103 -10.51 -21.48 -5.64
C MET A 103 -11.67 -20.64 -5.09
N SER A 104 -11.42 -19.37 -4.77
CA SER A 104 -12.36 -18.43 -4.12
C SER A 104 -12.99 -18.94 -2.82
N ASP A 105 -12.33 -19.90 -2.16
CA ASP A 105 -12.78 -20.52 -0.90
C ASP A 105 -12.19 -19.83 0.35
N ARG A 106 -11.29 -18.87 0.13
CA ARG A 106 -10.54 -18.17 1.17
C ARG A 106 -10.13 -16.78 0.71
N VAL A 107 -9.82 -15.94 1.68
CA VAL A 107 -9.18 -14.63 1.48
C VAL A 107 -7.71 -14.74 1.85
N LEU A 108 -6.85 -14.23 0.98
CA LEU A 108 -5.42 -14.05 1.20
C LEU A 108 -5.19 -12.61 1.70
N ILE A 109 -4.64 -12.48 2.90
CA ILE A 109 -4.28 -11.19 3.49
C ILE A 109 -2.77 -11.01 3.32
N LEU A 110 -2.38 -10.00 2.55
CA LEU A 110 -0.99 -9.63 2.32
C LEU A 110 -0.53 -8.67 3.42
N SER A 111 0.69 -8.84 3.92
CA SER A 111 1.25 -8.00 5.00
C SER A 111 2.71 -7.66 4.77
N LEU A 112 3.12 -6.52 5.33
CA LEU A 112 4.49 -6.02 5.43
C LEU A 112 4.79 -5.60 6.88
#